data_AF-A0A545W4W7-F1
#
_entry.id   AF-A0A545W4W7-F1
#
_cell.length_a   1.000
_cell.length_b   1.000
_cell.length_c   1.000
_cell.angle_alpha   90.00
_cell.angle_beta   90.00
_cell.angle_gamma   90.00
#
_symmetry.space_group_name_H-M   'P 1'
#
loop_
_entity.id
_entity.type
_entity.pdbx_description
1 polymer ?
#
loop_
_entity_poly.entity_id
_entity_poly.type
_entity_poly.pdbx_seq_one_letter_code
_entity_poly.pdbx_strand_id
1 'polypeptide(L)'
;MSVAPSRPTTDKHQGHRHVRIHPECSLCGCYFEVGEPMMALLGDRFNSTCRVIDASTFPIAIYCNQKPGTPWTFCQLPKCTKCATELESVTVHRDCFQLFLEQTSKRKDITAYNLWHAAHARYPWRGFWPLPQSILDQDAANLAMAHAAAHWRIPLAMLPNELLLLICENLRHAVFWRYILAKDFIGKLMAEANSSVATVTVLSQIESWKRGSSPQKAAPDAGPYFRLTIDSHGLREIERLPGIPTKSPMRSETNVYVVDSVERLGQISTSFKFGLGRLYPHKGLRQLRSWDTPGPPVSPDYQFAPDLQPTCPRLGTIETQHSFGITFFISSGTIAAIHAHTGQAPSAYSCFQRLNPVKKKWVAWIFVPIQGGIDRFGFRTPLLPPGASLPQFAGSLLLQMTISGEVVLGPYMHYGKDLWMEDDATTLMHGISRMGAVYPLGTAPRNEEGEEEEVFYQNPMNLSPPFEHAYFSHAELDDEVSSVEVYHDRALRICRGVIVGYRNGGARALGQCRIGVDAVQVYDWPACFCFNKTKYLRQGTRVERDSVRVECHGDGHHGHAEDGWTCCTFPSRLEWWFTSEESRISFTPGREGCR
;
A
#
# COMPACT_ATOMS: atom_id res chain seq x y z
N MET A 1 -3.84 13.82 -52.23
CA MET A 1 -5.21 13.35 -52.46
C MET A 1 -5.98 13.42 -51.14
N SER A 2 -7.03 14.24 -51.11
CA SER A 2 -7.85 14.55 -49.94
C SER A 2 -8.70 13.34 -49.54
N VAL A 3 -8.50 12.81 -48.33
CA VAL A 3 -9.34 11.76 -47.73
C VAL A 3 -10.43 12.44 -46.91
N ALA A 4 -11.68 12.23 -47.33
CA ALA A 4 -12.87 12.76 -46.65
C ALA A 4 -13.07 12.10 -45.28
N PRO A 5 -13.58 12.84 -44.28
CA PRO A 5 -13.87 12.29 -42.96
C PRO A 5 -15.08 11.36 -43.01
N SER A 6 -14.90 10.09 -42.61
CA SER A 6 -15.98 9.13 -42.44
C SER A 6 -16.92 9.61 -41.33
N ARG A 7 -18.21 9.82 -41.65
CA ARG A 7 -19.27 10.08 -40.67
C ARG A 7 -19.35 8.95 -39.64
N PRO A 8 -19.54 9.25 -38.35
CA PRO A 8 -19.74 8.23 -37.34
C PRO A 8 -21.13 7.60 -37.52
N THR A 9 -21.16 6.29 -37.74
CA THR A 9 -22.36 5.48 -37.58
C THR A 9 -22.81 5.59 -36.13
N THR A 10 -23.95 6.24 -35.90
CA THR A 10 -24.57 6.34 -34.59
C THR A 10 -25.16 4.99 -34.22
N ASP A 11 -24.42 4.21 -33.43
CA ASP A 11 -24.93 3.03 -32.74
C ASP A 11 -25.86 3.50 -31.60
N LYS A 12 -27.13 3.73 -31.97
CA LYS A 12 -28.19 4.13 -31.05
C LYS A 12 -28.57 2.90 -30.21
N HIS A 13 -27.88 2.72 -29.08
CA HIS A 13 -28.33 2.08 -27.81
C HIS A 13 -27.20 1.54 -26.90
N GLN A 14 -25.92 1.82 -27.16
CA GLN A 14 -24.86 1.43 -26.21
C GLN A 14 -24.54 2.54 -25.22
N GLY A 15 -24.76 2.28 -23.92
CA GLY A 15 -24.25 3.13 -22.85
C GLY A 15 -22.72 3.33 -22.96
N HIS A 16 -22.20 4.40 -22.35
CA HIS A 16 -20.77 4.72 -22.40
C HIS A 16 -19.89 3.50 -22.05
N ARG A 17 -18.93 3.19 -22.92
CA ARG A 17 -18.01 2.07 -22.75
C ARG A 17 -16.96 2.39 -21.71
N HIS A 18 -16.66 1.44 -20.83
CA HIS A 18 -15.70 1.64 -19.75
C HIS A 18 -14.28 1.34 -20.22
N VAL A 19 -13.34 2.22 -19.90
CA VAL A 19 -11.90 2.02 -20.13
C VAL A 19 -11.18 2.10 -18.79
N ARG A 20 -10.41 1.06 -18.46
CA ARG A 20 -9.64 1.05 -17.21
C ARG A 20 -8.42 1.96 -17.36
N ILE A 21 -8.24 2.86 -16.41
CA ILE A 21 -7.05 3.69 -16.27
C ILE A 21 -6.24 3.14 -15.11
N HIS A 22 -4.99 2.79 -15.40
CA HIS A 22 -4.04 2.31 -14.41
C HIS A 22 -3.28 3.49 -13.80
N PRO A 23 -2.88 3.40 -12.53
CA PRO A 23 -2.18 4.48 -11.82
C PRO A 23 -0.72 4.65 -12.23
N GLU A 24 -0.20 3.77 -13.08
CA GLU A 24 1.18 3.80 -13.57
C GLU A 24 1.23 3.62 -15.09
N CYS A 25 2.24 4.23 -15.70
CA CYS A 25 2.49 4.09 -17.12
C CYS A 25 3.08 2.70 -17.39
N SER A 26 2.41 1.90 -18.20
CA SER A 26 2.86 0.54 -18.52
C SER A 26 4.13 0.51 -19.40
N LEU A 27 4.61 1.66 -19.87
CA LEU A 27 5.79 1.80 -20.71
C LEU A 27 7.04 2.17 -19.87
N CYS A 28 7.00 3.28 -19.12
CA CYS A 28 8.10 3.69 -18.24
C CYS A 28 8.02 3.13 -16.82
N GLY A 29 6.88 2.59 -16.39
CA GLY A 29 6.62 2.08 -15.03
C GLY A 29 6.46 3.13 -13.95
N CYS A 30 6.60 4.42 -14.27
CA CYS A 30 6.38 5.50 -13.33
C CYS A 30 4.89 5.71 -13.05
N TYR A 31 4.58 6.14 -11.82
CA TYR A 31 3.23 6.55 -11.45
C TYR A 31 2.81 7.81 -12.19
N PHE A 32 1.51 7.91 -12.46
CA PHE A 32 0.91 9.16 -12.90
C PHE A 32 0.74 10.13 -11.73
N GLU A 33 1.13 11.37 -11.95
CA GLU A 33 0.72 12.50 -11.13
C GLU A 33 -0.62 13.06 -11.62
N VAL A 34 -1.35 13.71 -10.71
CA VAL A 34 -2.64 14.34 -11.06
C VAL A 34 -2.41 15.42 -12.11
N GLY A 35 -3.18 15.37 -13.19
CA GLY A 35 -3.07 16.31 -14.31
C GLY A 35 -2.15 15.83 -15.43
N GLU A 36 -1.40 14.75 -15.26
CA GLU A 36 -0.49 14.27 -16.31
C GLU A 36 -1.23 13.73 -17.53
N PRO A 37 -0.83 14.11 -18.76
CA PRO A 37 -1.45 13.61 -19.99
C PRO A 37 -1.23 12.12 -20.21
N MET A 38 -2.30 11.40 -20.57
CA MET A 38 -2.29 9.94 -20.70
C MET A 38 -2.99 9.45 -21.97
N MET A 39 -2.54 8.30 -22.45
CA MET A 39 -3.13 7.52 -23.54
C MET A 39 -3.58 6.16 -23.00
N ALA A 40 -4.72 5.67 -23.48
CA ALA A 40 -5.18 4.31 -23.21
C ALA A 40 -5.08 3.48 -24.49
N LEU A 41 -4.38 2.35 -24.40
CA LEU A 41 -4.30 1.37 -25.49
C LEU A 41 -5.20 0.20 -25.13
N LEU A 42 -6.17 -0.12 -25.98
CA LEU A 42 -7.12 -1.20 -25.79
C LEU A 42 -6.82 -2.29 -26.80
N GLY A 43 -6.73 -3.53 -26.34
CA GLY A 43 -6.43 -4.66 -27.21
C GLY A 43 -7.08 -5.94 -26.71
N ASP A 44 -6.88 -6.98 -27.50
CA ASP A 44 -7.35 -8.33 -27.23
C ASP A 44 -6.23 -9.31 -27.56
N ARG A 45 -6.10 -10.38 -26.77
CA ARG A 45 -5.07 -11.41 -27.03
C ARG A 45 -5.32 -12.16 -28.34
N PHE A 46 -6.57 -12.24 -28.80
CA PHE A 46 -6.92 -12.99 -30.00
C PHE A 46 -6.81 -12.18 -31.29
N ASN A 47 -6.82 -10.86 -31.19
CA ASN A 47 -6.83 -9.96 -32.34
C ASN A 47 -5.60 -9.07 -32.32
N SER A 48 -4.85 -9.03 -33.42
CA SER A 48 -3.66 -8.17 -33.60
C SER A 48 -3.99 -6.68 -33.78
N THR A 49 -5.18 -6.26 -33.38
CA THR A 49 -5.63 -4.86 -33.47
C THR A 49 -5.57 -4.20 -32.11
N CYS A 50 -5.17 -2.93 -32.09
CA CYS A 50 -5.16 -2.11 -30.88
C CYS A 50 -5.81 -0.77 -31.17
N ARG A 51 -6.71 -0.33 -30.28
CA ARG A 51 -7.32 0.99 -30.32
C ARG A 51 -6.56 1.90 -29.38
N VAL A 52 -6.11 3.04 -29.89
CA VAL A 52 -5.44 4.08 -29.10
C VAL A 52 -6.43 5.19 -28.83
N ILE A 53 -6.61 5.55 -27.57
CA ILE A 53 -7.56 6.56 -27.12
C ILE A 53 -6.82 7.63 -26.33
N ASP A 54 -7.08 8.90 -26.63
CA ASP A 54 -6.64 10.01 -25.79
C ASP A 54 -7.46 10.01 -24.48
N ALA A 55 -6.81 9.60 -23.40
CA ALA A 55 -7.42 9.50 -22.08
C ALA A 55 -7.31 10.82 -21.28
N SER A 56 -6.93 11.92 -21.94
CA SER A 56 -6.80 13.26 -21.36
C SER A 56 -5.77 13.29 -20.25
N THR A 57 -6.15 13.65 -19.03
CA THR A 57 -5.23 13.83 -17.89
C THR A 57 -5.60 12.91 -16.75
N PHE A 58 -4.60 12.41 -16.02
CA PHE A 58 -4.81 11.54 -14.87
C PHE A 58 -5.59 12.26 -13.76
N PRO A 59 -6.79 11.78 -13.36
CA PRO A 59 -7.65 12.52 -12.43
C PRO A 59 -7.27 12.28 -10.96
N ILE A 60 -7.63 13.25 -10.11
CA ILE A 60 -7.41 13.19 -8.66
C ILE A 60 -8.25 12.11 -7.96
N ALA A 61 -9.40 11.77 -8.52
CA ALA A 61 -10.40 10.96 -7.83
C ALA A 61 -10.68 9.62 -8.53
N ILE A 62 -11.00 8.60 -7.73
CA ILE A 62 -11.21 7.19 -8.14
C ILE A 62 -12.63 7.01 -8.70
N TYR A 63 -13.03 7.86 -9.64
CA TYR A 63 -14.37 7.83 -10.21
C TYR A 63 -14.35 7.49 -11.69
N CYS A 64 -15.53 7.07 -12.14
CA CYS A 64 -15.87 6.95 -13.54
C CYS A 64 -16.14 8.34 -14.09
N ASN A 65 -15.09 9.08 -14.47
CA ASN A 65 -15.27 10.41 -15.03
C ASN A 65 -15.56 10.30 -16.52
N GLN A 66 -16.66 10.89 -16.95
CA GLN A 66 -17.01 11.04 -18.36
C GLN A 66 -16.35 12.29 -18.90
N LYS A 67 -15.66 12.17 -20.04
CA LYS A 67 -15.24 13.35 -20.81
C LYS A 67 -16.42 13.78 -21.70
N PRO A 68 -16.87 15.04 -21.63
CA PRO A 68 -17.93 15.55 -22.50
C PRO A 68 -17.65 15.26 -23.97
N GLY A 69 -18.66 14.74 -24.68
CA GLY A 69 -18.56 14.45 -26.13
C GLY A 69 -17.77 13.20 -26.51
N THR A 70 -17.40 12.32 -25.55
CA THR A 70 -16.77 11.03 -25.86
C THR A 70 -17.66 9.85 -25.48
N PRO A 71 -17.57 8.72 -26.21
CA PRO A 71 -18.31 7.50 -25.85
C PRO A 71 -17.65 6.72 -24.69
N TRP A 72 -16.60 7.28 -24.06
CA TRP A 72 -15.75 6.57 -23.11
C TRP A 72 -15.94 7.08 -21.68
N THR A 73 -15.98 6.14 -20.74
CA THR A 73 -15.90 6.41 -19.31
C THR A 73 -14.57 5.88 -18.79
N PHE A 74 -13.70 6.78 -18.34
CA PHE A 74 -12.39 6.40 -17.79
C PHE A 74 -12.54 6.03 -16.32
N CYS A 75 -12.09 4.85 -15.95
CA CYS A 75 -12.38 4.23 -14.66
C CYS A 75 -11.10 3.73 -13.99
N GLN A 76 -10.86 4.19 -12.75
CA GLN A 76 -9.77 3.69 -11.92
C GLN A 76 -10.23 2.63 -10.90
N LEU A 77 -11.52 2.25 -10.92
CA LEU A 77 -12.06 1.29 -9.96
C LEU A 77 -11.53 -0.12 -10.27
N PRO A 78 -10.80 -0.75 -9.33
CA PRO A 78 -10.02 -1.97 -9.63
C PRO A 78 -10.89 -3.19 -9.96
N LYS A 79 -12.07 -3.25 -9.34
CA LYS A 79 -13.06 -4.32 -9.48
C LYS A 79 -14.33 -3.84 -10.19
N CYS A 80 -14.22 -2.81 -11.05
CA CYS A 80 -15.36 -2.34 -11.83
C CYS A 80 -15.87 -3.47 -12.74
N THR A 81 -17.10 -3.92 -12.51
CA THR A 81 -17.74 -5.00 -13.28
C THR A 81 -17.89 -4.63 -14.76
N LYS A 82 -18.19 -3.36 -15.05
CA LYS A 82 -18.24 -2.83 -16.43
C LYS A 82 -16.87 -2.85 -17.12
N CYS A 83 -15.78 -2.54 -16.40
CA CYS A 83 -14.44 -2.70 -16.96
C CYS A 83 -14.04 -4.17 -17.15
N ALA A 84 -14.62 -5.10 -16.40
CA ALA A 84 -14.34 -6.53 -16.51
C ALA A 84 -14.97 -7.18 -17.76
N THR A 85 -16.02 -6.57 -18.32
CA THR A 85 -16.67 -7.03 -19.56
C THR A 85 -16.10 -6.39 -20.82
N GLU A 86 -15.30 -5.33 -20.68
CA GLU A 86 -14.69 -4.59 -21.79
C GLU A 86 -13.31 -5.14 -22.19
N LEU A 87 -12.75 -4.61 -23.28
CA LEU A 87 -11.37 -4.88 -23.69
C LEU A 87 -10.37 -4.46 -22.60
N GLU A 88 -9.29 -5.23 -22.45
CA GLU A 88 -8.23 -4.88 -21.52
C GLU A 88 -7.46 -3.66 -22.04
N SER A 89 -7.21 -2.73 -21.13
CA SER A 89 -6.48 -1.49 -21.40
C SER A 89 -5.13 -1.51 -20.69
N VAL A 90 -4.14 -0.88 -21.31
CA VAL A 90 -2.94 -0.37 -20.64
C VAL A 90 -2.94 1.14 -20.74
N THR A 91 -2.36 1.81 -19.74
CA THR A 91 -2.29 3.27 -19.67
C THR A 91 -0.85 3.69 -19.81
N VAL A 92 -0.57 4.68 -20.65
CA VAL A 92 0.79 5.20 -20.85
C VAL A 92 0.78 6.72 -20.82
N HIS A 93 1.88 7.34 -20.37
CA HIS A 93 2.02 8.79 -20.53
C HIS A 93 2.02 9.16 -22.02
N ARG A 94 1.48 10.34 -22.34
CA ARG A 94 1.39 10.81 -23.73
C ARG A 94 2.77 10.98 -24.37
N ASP A 95 3.73 11.50 -23.63
CA ASP A 95 5.13 11.67 -24.06
C ASP A 95 5.83 10.31 -24.26
N CYS A 96 5.60 9.33 -23.38
CA CYS A 96 6.12 7.97 -23.53
C CYS A 96 5.57 7.30 -24.80
N PHE A 97 4.28 7.51 -25.10
CA PHE A 97 3.68 7.01 -26.34
C PHE A 97 4.23 7.71 -27.59
N GLN A 98 4.43 9.03 -27.52
CA GLN A 98 5.05 9.78 -28.61
C GLN A 98 6.49 9.28 -28.87
N LEU A 99 7.27 9.06 -27.82
CA LEU A 99 8.61 8.48 -27.92
C LEU A 99 8.60 7.11 -28.62
N PHE A 100 7.62 6.26 -28.31
CA PHE A 100 7.44 4.98 -29.00
C PHE A 100 7.19 5.18 -30.51
N LEU A 101 6.29 6.09 -30.88
CA LEU A 101 6.02 6.38 -32.30
C LEU A 101 7.26 6.91 -33.03
N GLU A 102 8.04 7.78 -32.39
CA GLU A 102 9.27 8.33 -32.96
C GLU A 102 10.32 7.24 -33.22
N GLN A 103 10.58 6.40 -32.23
CA GLN A 103 11.57 5.32 -32.32
C GLN A 103 11.16 4.18 -33.27
N THR A 104 9.86 3.94 -33.43
CA THR A 104 9.32 2.88 -34.30
C THR A 104 8.87 3.37 -35.66
N SER A 105 9.00 4.67 -35.95
CA SER A 105 8.55 5.30 -37.20
C SER A 105 9.02 4.61 -38.49
N LYS A 106 10.23 4.01 -38.47
CA LYS A 106 10.82 3.28 -39.60
C LYS A 106 10.51 1.77 -39.61
N ARG A 107 9.87 1.24 -38.56
CA ARG A 107 9.61 -0.20 -38.32
C ARG A 107 8.12 -0.50 -38.42
N LYS A 108 7.62 -0.71 -39.65
CA LYS A 108 6.19 -0.98 -39.92
C LYS A 108 5.67 -2.28 -39.29
N ASP A 109 6.57 -3.20 -38.96
CA ASP A 109 6.31 -4.46 -38.28
C ASP A 109 5.98 -4.29 -36.79
N ILE A 110 6.37 -3.15 -36.20
CA ILE A 110 6.09 -2.82 -34.80
C ILE A 110 4.90 -1.87 -34.75
N THR A 111 3.80 -2.35 -34.21
CA THR A 111 2.54 -1.62 -34.14
C THR A 111 2.16 -1.27 -32.70
N ALA A 112 1.14 -0.43 -32.53
CA ALA A 112 0.54 -0.16 -31.23
C ALA A 112 0.04 -1.44 -30.53
N TYR A 113 -0.28 -2.50 -31.27
CA TYR A 113 -0.61 -3.80 -30.70
C TYR A 113 0.60 -4.48 -30.06
N ASN A 114 1.79 -4.41 -30.68
CA ASN A 114 3.01 -4.94 -30.09
C ASN A 114 3.31 -4.24 -28.76
N LEU A 115 3.17 -2.90 -28.74
CA LEU A 115 3.31 -2.12 -27.51
C LEU A 115 2.27 -2.53 -26.46
N TRP A 116 0.98 -2.58 -26.84
CA TRP A 116 -0.09 -3.00 -25.94
C TRP A 116 0.20 -4.37 -25.35
N HIS A 117 0.57 -5.36 -26.16
CA HIS A 117 0.83 -6.72 -25.70
C HIS A 117 2.02 -6.81 -24.74
N ALA A 118 3.13 -6.13 -25.04
CA ALA A 118 4.30 -6.12 -24.17
C ALA A 118 4.02 -5.38 -22.85
N ALA A 119 3.38 -4.22 -22.94
CA ALA A 119 3.00 -3.42 -21.77
C ALA A 119 1.95 -4.15 -20.91
N HIS A 120 1.06 -4.92 -21.53
CA HIS A 120 0.01 -5.71 -20.88
C HIS A 120 0.56 -6.87 -20.06
N ALA A 121 1.74 -7.41 -20.43
CA ALA A 121 2.39 -8.47 -19.69
C ALA A 121 2.91 -8.05 -18.30
N ARG A 122 3.05 -6.73 -18.04
CA ARG A 122 3.31 -6.20 -16.68
C ARG A 122 2.21 -6.55 -15.68
N TYR A 123 1.03 -6.89 -16.18
CA TYR A 123 -0.09 -7.42 -15.42
C TYR A 123 -0.18 -8.92 -15.69
N PRO A 124 0.41 -9.81 -14.86
CA PRO A 124 0.51 -11.23 -15.17
C PRO A 124 -0.85 -11.91 -15.36
N TRP A 125 -1.92 -11.36 -14.78
CA TRP A 125 -3.30 -11.69 -15.11
C TRP A 125 -4.21 -10.46 -14.99
N ARG A 126 -5.44 -10.60 -15.49
CA ARG A 126 -6.44 -9.52 -15.43
C ARG A 126 -6.78 -9.22 -13.97
N GLY A 127 -6.69 -7.94 -13.59
CA GLY A 127 -6.97 -7.49 -12.23
C GLY A 127 -5.79 -7.60 -11.27
N PHE A 128 -4.63 -8.11 -11.71
CA PHE A 128 -3.39 -7.97 -10.94
C PHE A 128 -2.99 -6.49 -10.82
N TRP A 129 -2.41 -6.15 -9.67
CA TRP A 129 -1.84 -4.84 -9.44
C TRP A 129 -0.32 -4.91 -9.58
N PRO A 130 0.25 -4.25 -10.59
CA PRO A 130 1.68 -4.30 -10.85
C PRO A 130 2.48 -3.72 -9.68
N LEU A 131 3.70 -4.21 -9.54
CA LEU A 131 4.62 -3.75 -8.53
C LEU A 131 5.23 -2.40 -8.97
N PRO A 132 5.37 -1.43 -8.05
CA PRO A 132 6.10 -0.21 -8.34
C PRO A 132 7.46 -0.56 -8.92
N GLN A 133 7.83 0.09 -10.02
CA GLN A 133 9.21 0.04 -10.48
C GLN A 133 10.08 0.75 -9.44
N SER A 134 10.96 0.00 -8.78
CA SER A 134 11.94 0.60 -7.90
C SER A 134 13.00 1.25 -8.78
N ILE A 135 13.14 2.57 -8.70
CA ILE A 135 14.22 3.30 -9.38
C ILE A 135 15.59 2.95 -8.78
N LEU A 136 15.60 2.31 -7.61
CA LEU A 136 16.78 1.70 -6.98
C LEU A 136 17.17 0.37 -7.64
N ASP A 137 16.53 -0.02 -8.75
CA ASP A 137 17.09 -1.07 -9.59
C ASP A 137 18.42 -0.56 -10.17
N GLN A 138 19.51 -1.20 -9.78
CA GLN A 138 20.87 -0.83 -10.18
C GLN A 138 20.98 -0.72 -11.71
N ASP A 139 20.24 -1.55 -12.45
CA ASP A 139 20.23 -1.54 -13.91
C ASP A 139 19.59 -0.28 -14.49
N ALA A 140 18.50 0.19 -13.89
CA ALA A 140 17.84 1.43 -14.30
C ALA A 140 18.71 2.66 -14.00
N ALA A 141 19.37 2.68 -12.83
CA ALA A 141 20.32 3.72 -12.47
C ALA A 141 21.53 3.74 -13.42
N ASN A 142 22.12 2.58 -13.70
CA ASN A 142 23.23 2.43 -14.64
C ASN A 142 22.87 2.92 -16.04
N LEU A 143 21.68 2.56 -16.54
CA LEU A 143 21.20 3.01 -17.84
C LEU A 143 21.05 4.53 -17.91
N ALA A 144 20.46 5.15 -16.88
CA ALA A 144 20.31 6.58 -16.81
C ALA A 144 21.65 7.31 -16.74
N MET A 145 22.62 6.78 -15.99
CA MET A 145 23.98 7.32 -15.92
C MET A 145 24.67 7.27 -17.28
N ALA A 146 24.63 6.12 -17.97
CA ALA A 146 25.21 5.97 -19.29
C ALA A 146 24.59 6.95 -20.30
N HIS A 147 23.27 7.14 -20.23
CA HIS A 147 22.57 8.07 -21.09
C HIS A 147 22.91 9.54 -20.80
N ALA A 148 22.94 9.93 -19.54
CA ALA A 148 23.31 11.29 -19.13
C ALA A 148 24.74 11.64 -19.53
N ALA A 149 25.68 10.69 -19.38
CA ALA A 149 27.05 10.86 -19.83
C ALA A 149 27.14 11.01 -21.35
N ALA A 150 26.49 10.12 -22.11
CA ALA A 150 26.58 10.07 -23.56
C ALA A 150 25.92 11.28 -24.26
N HIS A 151 24.79 11.77 -23.74
CA HIS A 151 23.99 12.77 -24.43
C HIS A 151 24.02 14.15 -23.78
N TRP A 152 24.21 14.24 -22.47
CA TRP A 152 24.17 15.51 -21.74
C TRP A 152 25.53 15.93 -21.19
N ARG A 153 26.56 15.07 -21.35
CA ARG A 153 27.92 15.30 -20.83
C ARG A 153 27.94 15.55 -19.33
N ILE A 154 26.99 14.96 -18.59
CA ILE A 154 26.95 14.97 -17.13
C ILE A 154 27.56 13.65 -16.65
N PRO A 155 28.78 13.65 -16.09
CA PRO A 155 29.47 12.41 -15.72
C PRO A 155 28.96 11.91 -14.36
N LEU A 156 27.69 11.53 -14.30
CA LEU A 156 27.05 11.02 -13.07
C LEU A 156 27.83 9.84 -12.48
N ALA A 157 28.46 9.01 -13.32
CA ALA A 157 29.28 7.88 -12.90
C ALA A 157 30.51 8.24 -12.03
N MET A 158 30.88 9.52 -11.93
CA MET A 158 31.94 9.98 -11.03
C MET A 158 31.47 10.22 -9.58
N LEU A 159 30.15 10.24 -9.36
CA LEU A 159 29.59 10.46 -8.04
C LEU A 159 29.66 9.15 -7.22
N PRO A 160 29.88 9.24 -5.89
CA PRO A 160 29.67 8.11 -4.99
C PRO A 160 28.27 7.51 -5.15
N ASN A 161 28.16 6.18 -5.00
CA ASN A 161 26.89 5.47 -5.14
C ASN A 161 25.79 6.05 -4.22
N GLU A 162 26.14 6.51 -3.03
CA GLU A 162 25.22 7.13 -2.08
C GLU A 162 24.58 8.39 -2.66
N LEU A 163 25.38 9.27 -3.27
CA LEU A 163 24.88 10.49 -3.91
C LEU A 163 24.05 10.17 -5.16
N LEU A 164 24.43 9.13 -5.90
CA LEU A 164 23.66 8.66 -7.03
C LEU A 164 22.29 8.14 -6.62
N LEU A 165 22.22 7.30 -5.60
CA LEU A 165 20.96 6.80 -5.06
C LEU A 165 20.08 7.95 -4.56
N LEU A 166 20.66 8.95 -3.89
CA LEU A 166 19.94 10.17 -3.49
C LEU A 166 19.42 10.97 -4.69
N ILE A 167 20.21 11.17 -5.74
CA ILE A 167 19.77 11.85 -6.96
C ILE A 167 18.64 11.07 -7.64
N CYS A 168 18.80 9.76 -7.78
CA CYS A 168 17.79 8.84 -8.33
C CYS A 168 16.48 8.93 -7.54
N GLU A 169 16.56 8.94 -6.21
CA GLU A 169 15.40 9.05 -5.33
C GLU A 169 14.72 10.42 -5.45
N ASN A 170 15.47 11.52 -5.44
CA ASN A 170 14.93 12.88 -5.54
C ASN A 170 14.31 13.18 -6.91
N LEU A 171 14.88 12.60 -7.96
CA LEU A 171 14.40 12.80 -9.33
C LEU A 171 13.36 11.76 -9.74
N ARG A 172 12.90 10.88 -8.84
CA ARG A 172 12.04 9.73 -9.19
C ARG A 172 10.77 10.03 -10.00
N HIS A 173 10.30 11.28 -9.95
CA HIS A 173 9.11 11.77 -10.67
C HIS A 173 9.46 12.68 -11.87
N ALA A 174 10.74 12.91 -12.12
CA ALA A 174 11.21 13.78 -13.20
C ALA A 174 10.99 13.12 -14.57
N VAL A 175 10.73 13.97 -15.57
CA VAL A 175 10.58 13.58 -16.99
C VAL A 175 11.79 12.80 -17.49
N PHE A 176 13.00 13.10 -16.99
CA PHE A 176 14.22 12.38 -17.34
C PHE A 176 14.11 10.87 -17.12
N TRP A 177 13.70 10.43 -15.93
CA TRP A 177 13.62 9.01 -15.62
C TRP A 177 12.55 8.29 -16.42
N ARG A 178 11.40 8.95 -16.62
CA ARG A 178 10.35 8.44 -17.51
C ARG A 178 10.88 8.19 -18.91
N TYR A 179 11.64 9.15 -19.45
CA TYR A 179 12.24 9.03 -20.78
C TYR A 179 13.23 7.86 -20.87
N ILE A 180 14.13 7.70 -19.89
CA ILE A 180 15.12 6.62 -19.88
C ILE A 180 14.44 5.25 -19.82
N LEU A 181 13.53 5.06 -18.86
CA LEU A 181 12.81 3.80 -18.68
C LEU A 181 11.93 3.47 -19.88
N ALA A 182 11.30 4.49 -20.47
CA ALA A 182 10.53 4.33 -21.69
C ALA A 182 11.40 3.86 -22.86
N LYS A 183 12.55 4.51 -23.06
CA LYS A 183 13.49 4.17 -24.13
C LYS A 183 14.03 2.75 -24.00
N ASP A 184 14.38 2.33 -22.78
CA ASP A 184 14.81 0.95 -22.51
C ASP A 184 13.75 -0.08 -22.90
N PHE A 185 12.52 0.15 -22.45
CA PHE A 185 11.40 -0.73 -22.75
C PHE A 185 11.15 -0.85 -24.26
N ILE A 186 11.17 0.28 -24.98
CA ILE A 186 11.02 0.31 -26.44
C ILE A 186 12.16 -0.45 -27.12
N GLY A 187 13.41 -0.24 -26.69
CA GLY A 187 14.58 -0.93 -27.22
C GLY A 187 14.47 -2.45 -27.07
N LYS A 188 14.08 -2.93 -25.88
CA LYS A 188 13.85 -4.37 -25.61
C LYS A 188 12.72 -4.93 -26.49
N LEU A 189 11.61 -4.20 -26.62
CA LEU A 189 10.51 -4.60 -27.51
C LEU A 189 10.97 -4.72 -28.97
N MET A 190 11.77 -3.76 -29.45
CA MET A 190 12.27 -3.75 -30.83
C MET A 190 13.25 -4.91 -31.12
N ALA A 191 14.05 -5.29 -30.13
CA ALA A 191 14.97 -6.43 -30.24
C ALA A 191 14.20 -7.76 -30.33
N GLU A 192 13.19 -7.94 -29.49
CA GLU A 192 12.36 -9.16 -29.43
C GLU A 192 11.30 -9.26 -30.53
N ALA A 193 10.95 -8.15 -31.18
CA ALA A 193 9.93 -8.14 -32.23
C ALA A 193 10.29 -9.02 -33.44
N ASN A 194 11.58 -9.18 -33.73
CA ASN A 194 12.08 -9.93 -34.89
C ASN A 194 11.97 -11.46 -34.74
N SER A 195 11.92 -11.97 -33.51
CA SER A 195 12.01 -13.40 -33.19
C SER A 195 10.71 -14.00 -32.65
N SER A 196 9.68 -13.19 -32.39
CA SER A 196 8.58 -13.61 -31.53
C SER A 196 7.39 -14.24 -32.26
N VAL A 197 7.39 -15.58 -32.33
CA VAL A 197 6.16 -16.37 -32.48
C VAL A 197 5.51 -16.52 -31.10
N ALA A 198 4.23 -16.18 -30.98
CA ALA A 198 3.50 -16.35 -29.73
C ALA A 198 3.29 -17.84 -29.44
N THR A 199 3.74 -18.30 -28.27
CA THR A 199 3.49 -19.67 -27.81
C THR A 199 2.41 -19.65 -26.74
N VAL A 200 1.36 -20.46 -26.90
CA VAL A 200 0.30 -20.62 -25.90
C VAL A 200 0.25 -22.06 -25.43
N THR A 201 0.24 -22.27 -24.12
CA THR A 201 0.17 -23.58 -23.48
C THR A 201 -0.64 -23.47 -22.18
N VAL A 202 -0.74 -24.53 -21.39
CA VAL A 202 -1.34 -24.55 -20.05
C VAL A 202 -0.25 -24.74 -19.00
N LEU A 203 -0.45 -24.19 -17.80
CA LEU A 203 0.55 -24.26 -16.73
C LEU A 203 0.99 -25.70 -16.42
N SER A 204 0.07 -26.67 -16.47
CA SER A 204 0.38 -28.08 -16.17
C SER A 204 1.44 -28.70 -17.11
N GLN A 205 1.65 -28.13 -18.29
CA GLN A 205 2.67 -28.56 -19.25
C GLN A 205 4.03 -27.91 -19.02
N ILE A 206 4.17 -27.02 -18.03
CA ILE A 206 5.39 -26.26 -17.75
C ILE A 206 6.05 -26.80 -16.48
N GLU A 207 7.31 -27.20 -16.61
CA GLU A 207 8.21 -27.52 -15.49
C GLU A 207 8.81 -26.23 -14.91
N SER A 208 9.39 -25.44 -15.80
CA SER A 208 10.07 -24.20 -15.43
C SER A 208 10.05 -23.21 -16.59
N TRP A 209 10.11 -21.94 -16.26
CA TRP A 209 10.29 -20.86 -17.23
C TRP A 209 10.90 -19.65 -16.56
N LYS A 210 11.83 -18.98 -17.24
CA LYS A 210 12.34 -17.66 -16.85
C LYS A 210 12.10 -16.67 -17.97
N ARG A 211 11.78 -15.43 -17.62
CA ARG A 211 11.58 -14.36 -18.60
C ARG A 211 12.79 -14.25 -19.54
N GLY A 212 12.53 -14.20 -20.84
CA GLY A 212 13.54 -14.25 -21.91
C GLY A 212 13.91 -15.66 -22.39
N SER A 213 13.50 -16.73 -21.70
CA SER A 213 13.71 -18.12 -22.15
C SER A 213 12.44 -18.73 -22.76
N SER A 214 12.59 -19.85 -23.45
CA SER A 214 11.47 -20.73 -23.81
C SER A 214 11.01 -21.55 -22.59
N PRO A 215 9.70 -21.86 -22.44
CA PRO A 215 9.21 -22.69 -21.35
C PRO A 215 9.67 -24.14 -21.50
N GLN A 216 10.15 -24.73 -20.41
CA GLN A 216 10.52 -26.14 -20.35
C GLN A 216 9.29 -27.00 -20.08
N LYS A 217 9.17 -28.13 -20.80
CA LYS A 217 8.02 -29.04 -20.66
C LYS A 217 8.10 -29.80 -19.34
N ALA A 218 6.94 -29.95 -18.68
CA ALA A 218 6.77 -30.73 -17.46
C ALA A 218 7.22 -32.19 -17.66
N ALA A 219 8.02 -32.69 -16.73
CA ALA A 219 8.33 -34.11 -16.65
C ALA A 219 7.16 -34.89 -16.02
N PRO A 220 7.05 -36.22 -16.21
CA PRO A 220 5.99 -37.02 -15.57
C PRO A 220 6.01 -36.97 -14.03
N ASP A 221 7.19 -36.76 -13.44
CA ASP A 221 7.46 -36.67 -12.01
C ASP A 221 7.60 -35.23 -11.49
N ALA A 222 7.15 -34.25 -12.29
CA ALA A 222 7.11 -32.84 -11.91
C ALA A 222 6.42 -32.62 -10.56
N GLY A 223 6.95 -31.67 -9.78
CA GLY A 223 6.40 -31.34 -8.47
C GLY A 223 4.90 -30.96 -8.50
N PRO A 224 4.13 -31.26 -7.42
CA PRO A 224 2.68 -31.04 -7.37
C PRO A 224 2.28 -29.57 -7.06
N TYR A 225 3.24 -28.68 -6.84
CA TYR A 225 3.00 -27.26 -6.58
C TYR A 225 3.71 -26.37 -7.60
N PHE A 226 3.14 -25.18 -7.85
CA PHE A 226 3.80 -24.09 -8.54
C PHE A 226 4.31 -23.04 -7.56
N ARG A 227 5.44 -22.42 -7.90
CA ARG A 227 5.75 -21.06 -7.45
C ARG A 227 5.87 -20.14 -8.67
N LEU A 228 5.13 -19.04 -8.64
CA LEU A 228 5.17 -18.00 -9.66
C LEU A 228 5.84 -16.78 -9.04
N THR A 229 6.96 -16.34 -9.60
CA THR A 229 7.65 -15.13 -9.16
C THR A 229 7.33 -13.98 -10.12
N ILE A 230 6.94 -12.84 -9.56
CA ILE A 230 6.49 -11.66 -10.29
C ILE A 230 7.26 -10.45 -9.79
N ASP A 231 7.76 -9.60 -10.68
CA ASP A 231 8.40 -8.32 -10.36
C ASP A 231 7.66 -7.14 -11.03
N SER A 232 8.28 -5.95 -11.03
CA SER A 232 7.70 -4.73 -11.63
C SER A 232 7.52 -4.81 -13.16
N HIS A 233 8.10 -5.81 -13.82
CA HIS A 233 7.96 -6.09 -15.26
C HIS A 233 6.98 -7.24 -15.55
N GLY A 234 6.27 -7.75 -14.53
CA GLY A 234 5.29 -8.84 -14.67
C GLY A 234 5.86 -10.20 -14.29
N LEU A 235 5.40 -11.26 -14.95
CA LEU A 235 5.84 -12.63 -14.62
C LEU A 235 7.32 -12.79 -14.93
N ARG A 236 8.11 -13.17 -13.92
CA ARG A 236 9.56 -13.33 -14.00
C ARG A 236 9.95 -14.80 -14.11
N GLU A 237 9.32 -15.66 -13.32
CA GLU A 237 9.68 -17.08 -13.23
C GLU A 237 8.46 -17.95 -12.90
N ILE A 238 8.45 -19.16 -13.46
CA ILE A 238 7.53 -20.25 -13.12
C ILE A 238 8.41 -21.43 -12.73
N GLU A 239 8.10 -22.09 -11.63
CA GLU A 239 8.81 -23.29 -11.18
C GLU A 239 7.86 -24.31 -10.55
N ARG A 240 8.18 -25.60 -10.72
CA ARG A 240 7.56 -26.71 -10.01
C ARG A 240 8.28 -26.98 -8.71
N LEU A 241 7.51 -27.19 -7.64
CA LEU A 241 8.02 -27.50 -6.31
C LEU A 241 7.51 -28.87 -5.85
N PRO A 242 8.35 -29.65 -5.15
CA PRO A 242 7.95 -30.96 -4.60
C PRO A 242 6.93 -30.84 -3.46
N GLY A 243 6.85 -29.67 -2.82
CA GLY A 243 5.95 -29.38 -1.70
C GLY A 243 5.77 -27.87 -1.51
N ILE A 244 4.90 -27.48 -0.58
CA ILE A 244 4.77 -26.09 -0.16
C ILE A 244 6.06 -25.69 0.56
N PRO A 245 6.76 -24.63 0.13
CA PRO A 245 7.96 -24.14 0.79
C PRO A 245 7.65 -23.72 2.23
N THR A 246 8.61 -23.93 3.12
CA THR A 246 8.52 -23.48 4.51
C THR A 246 8.40 -21.95 4.56
N LYS A 247 7.73 -21.45 5.61
CA LYS A 247 7.61 -20.02 5.88
C LYS A 247 9.00 -19.37 5.80
N SER A 248 9.15 -18.39 4.91
CA SER A 248 10.41 -17.66 4.80
C SER A 248 10.36 -16.41 5.67
N PRO A 249 11.37 -16.17 6.52
CA PRO A 249 11.46 -14.94 7.32
C PRO A 249 11.87 -13.72 6.49
N MET A 250 12.28 -13.92 5.23
CA MET A 250 12.72 -12.86 4.34
C MET A 250 11.58 -12.42 3.43
N ARG A 251 11.07 -11.21 3.68
CA ARG A 251 10.16 -10.51 2.76
C ARG A 251 10.92 -9.84 1.61
N SER A 252 10.27 -9.78 0.46
CA SER A 252 10.76 -9.09 -0.74
C SER A 252 9.97 -7.81 -0.98
N GLU A 253 10.68 -6.70 -1.18
CA GLU A 253 10.08 -5.43 -1.61
C GLU A 253 9.86 -5.37 -3.13
N THR A 254 10.61 -6.18 -3.88
CA THR A 254 10.70 -6.10 -5.34
C THR A 254 9.99 -7.24 -6.07
N ASN A 255 9.72 -8.34 -5.38
CA ASN A 255 9.04 -9.50 -5.95
C ASN A 255 7.79 -9.84 -5.14
N VAL A 256 6.86 -10.49 -5.81
CA VAL A 256 5.75 -11.21 -5.16
C VAL A 256 5.65 -12.63 -5.71
N TYR A 257 5.08 -13.50 -4.89
CA TYR A 257 5.08 -14.93 -5.11
C TYR A 257 3.65 -15.48 -5.03
N VAL A 258 3.27 -16.32 -5.98
CA VAL A 258 2.07 -17.15 -5.86
C VAL A 258 2.54 -18.58 -5.68
N VAL A 259 2.14 -19.22 -4.60
CA VAL A 259 2.39 -20.64 -4.35
C VAL A 259 1.05 -21.35 -4.29
N ASP A 260 0.87 -22.40 -5.08
CA ASP A 260 -0.42 -23.09 -5.19
C ASP A 260 -0.30 -24.47 -5.84
N SER A 261 -1.35 -25.29 -5.74
CA SER A 261 -1.34 -26.64 -6.30
C SER A 261 -1.47 -26.64 -7.82
N VAL A 262 -0.89 -27.67 -8.44
CA VAL A 262 -1.00 -27.92 -9.88
C VAL A 262 -2.41 -28.31 -10.27
N GLU A 263 -3.13 -28.99 -9.38
CA GLU A 263 -4.55 -29.33 -9.56
C GLU A 263 -5.38 -28.06 -9.78
N ARG A 264 -5.12 -27.01 -9.00
CA ARG A 264 -5.85 -25.75 -9.08
C ARG A 264 -5.39 -24.87 -10.24
N LEU A 265 -4.08 -24.71 -10.44
CA LEU A 265 -3.54 -23.76 -11.42
C LEU A 265 -3.25 -24.37 -12.79
N GLY A 266 -3.13 -25.69 -12.89
CA GLY A 266 -2.58 -26.37 -14.06
C GLY A 266 -3.32 -26.08 -15.37
N GLN A 267 -4.63 -25.85 -15.31
CA GLN A 267 -5.45 -25.56 -16.49
C GLN A 267 -5.43 -24.09 -16.93
N ILE A 268 -4.68 -23.23 -16.25
CA ILE A 268 -4.57 -21.81 -16.64
C ILE A 268 -3.77 -21.72 -17.94
N SER A 269 -4.38 -21.14 -18.97
CA SER A 269 -3.69 -20.84 -20.23
C SER A 269 -2.62 -19.77 -20.00
N THR A 270 -1.45 -19.98 -20.58
CA THR A 270 -0.29 -19.10 -20.48
C THR A 270 0.23 -18.76 -21.86
N SER A 271 0.41 -17.47 -22.15
CA SER A 271 1.00 -16.97 -23.40
C SER A 271 2.43 -16.50 -23.14
N PHE A 272 3.33 -16.85 -24.06
CA PHE A 272 4.71 -16.39 -24.11
C PHE A 272 4.97 -15.67 -25.42
N LYS A 273 5.30 -14.37 -25.34
CA LYS A 273 5.60 -13.51 -26.50
C LYS A 273 6.55 -12.39 -26.09
N PHE A 274 7.49 -12.01 -26.95
CA PHE A 274 8.55 -11.03 -26.70
C PHE A 274 9.39 -11.35 -25.45
N GLY A 275 9.62 -12.64 -25.19
CA GLY A 275 10.25 -13.10 -23.94
C GLY A 275 9.40 -12.90 -22.68
N LEU A 276 8.17 -12.40 -22.78
CA LEU A 276 7.27 -12.11 -21.66
C LEU A 276 6.21 -13.20 -21.51
N GLY A 277 5.88 -13.54 -20.27
CA GLY A 277 4.85 -14.52 -19.92
C GLY A 277 3.61 -13.85 -19.33
N ARG A 278 2.42 -14.35 -19.70
CA ARG A 278 1.16 -13.88 -19.12
C ARG A 278 0.14 -15.01 -18.94
N LEU A 279 -0.51 -15.02 -17.78
CA LEU A 279 -1.53 -15.99 -17.39
C LEU A 279 -2.93 -15.49 -17.75
N TYR A 280 -3.82 -16.43 -18.07
CA TYR A 280 -5.22 -16.16 -18.34
C TYR A 280 -6.11 -17.10 -17.52
N PRO A 281 -6.34 -16.76 -16.23
CA PRO A 281 -7.28 -17.48 -15.39
C PRO A 281 -8.67 -17.55 -16.04
N HIS A 282 -9.33 -18.71 -15.95
CA HIS A 282 -10.71 -18.88 -16.41
C HIS A 282 -11.71 -18.23 -15.45
N LYS A 283 -12.93 -17.95 -15.95
CA LYS A 283 -14.00 -17.41 -15.10
C LYS A 283 -14.37 -18.43 -14.02
N GLY A 284 -14.55 -17.96 -12.79
CA GLY A 284 -14.88 -18.81 -11.65
C GLY A 284 -13.68 -19.33 -10.87
N LEU A 285 -12.45 -19.19 -11.38
CA LEU A 285 -11.26 -19.51 -10.59
C LEU A 285 -11.18 -18.59 -9.37
N ARG A 286 -10.99 -19.17 -8.18
CA ARG A 286 -10.69 -18.42 -6.95
C ARG A 286 -9.51 -17.49 -7.21
N GLN A 287 -9.60 -16.25 -6.71
CA GLN A 287 -8.56 -15.24 -6.89
C GLN A 287 -7.18 -15.78 -6.48
N LEU A 288 -6.16 -15.52 -7.31
CA LEU A 288 -4.78 -15.88 -7.01
C LEU A 288 -4.27 -14.98 -5.89
N ARG A 289 -3.79 -15.59 -4.80
CA ARG A 289 -3.17 -14.91 -3.68
C ARG A 289 -1.67 -14.81 -3.93
N SER A 290 -1.17 -13.59 -3.96
CA SER A 290 0.25 -13.28 -4.06
C SER A 290 0.77 -12.79 -2.72
N TRP A 291 1.97 -13.21 -2.35
CA TRP A 291 2.65 -12.90 -1.10
C TRP A 291 3.93 -12.12 -1.37
N ASP A 292 4.37 -11.32 -0.42
CA ASP A 292 5.68 -10.66 -0.44
C ASP A 292 6.83 -11.59 0.01
N THR A 293 6.52 -12.83 0.41
CA THR A 293 7.47 -13.86 0.81
C THR A 293 7.45 -15.05 -0.15
N PRO A 294 8.60 -15.66 -0.48
CA PRO A 294 8.67 -16.84 -1.36
C PRO A 294 8.12 -18.12 -0.73
N GLY A 295 7.93 -18.13 0.60
CA GLY A 295 7.32 -19.20 1.37
C GLY A 295 6.16 -18.64 2.19
N PRO A 296 4.91 -18.74 1.72
CA PRO A 296 3.77 -18.12 2.39
C PRO A 296 3.59 -18.68 3.81
N PRO A 297 3.14 -17.86 4.77
CA PRO A 297 2.99 -18.28 6.17
C PRO A 297 1.84 -19.27 6.37
N VAL A 298 0.91 -19.36 5.41
CA VAL A 298 -0.24 -20.25 5.45
C VAL A 298 -0.41 -21.01 4.13
N SER A 299 -1.11 -22.15 4.22
CA SER A 299 -1.44 -22.97 3.04
C SER A 299 -2.24 -22.19 1.98
N PRO A 300 -2.07 -22.50 0.68
CA PRO A 300 -2.88 -21.92 -0.41
C PRO A 300 -4.38 -22.13 -0.28
N ASP A 301 -4.84 -23.05 0.56
CA ASP A 301 -6.26 -23.31 0.83
C ASP A 301 -6.81 -22.56 2.06
N TYR A 302 -5.93 -21.96 2.85
CA TYR A 302 -6.28 -21.25 4.10
C TYR A 302 -7.40 -20.22 3.90
N GLN A 303 -8.37 -20.15 4.80
CA GLN A 303 -9.50 -19.22 4.71
C GLN A 303 -9.36 -18.16 5.79
N PHE A 304 -9.43 -16.88 5.42
CA PHE A 304 -9.33 -15.77 6.36
C PHE A 304 -10.73 -15.30 6.74
N ALA A 305 -10.90 -14.93 8.00
CA ALA A 305 -12.07 -14.27 8.56
C ALA A 305 -11.87 -12.75 8.70
N PRO A 306 -12.96 -11.96 8.70
CA PRO A 306 -14.28 -12.34 8.18
C PRO A 306 -14.25 -12.49 6.65
N ASP A 307 -15.13 -13.34 6.10
CA ASP A 307 -15.33 -13.52 4.65
C ASP A 307 -15.62 -12.19 3.90
N LEU A 308 -16.03 -11.16 4.65
CA LEU A 308 -16.39 -9.82 4.20
C LEU A 308 -15.20 -8.88 3.99
N GLN A 309 -13.97 -9.26 4.35
CA GLN A 309 -12.82 -8.40 4.09
C GLN A 309 -12.63 -8.17 2.59
N PRO A 310 -12.25 -6.95 2.15
CA PRO A 310 -12.02 -6.68 0.74
C PRO A 310 -10.93 -7.62 0.23
N THR A 311 -11.31 -8.59 -0.61
CA THR A 311 -10.40 -9.56 -1.22
C THR A 311 -9.18 -8.84 -1.80
N CYS A 312 -8.06 -8.91 -1.07
CA CYS A 312 -6.79 -8.32 -1.45
C CYS A 312 -5.98 -9.43 -2.13
N PRO A 313 -5.82 -9.42 -3.47
CA PRO A 313 -5.04 -10.45 -4.16
C PRO A 313 -3.57 -10.42 -3.78
N ARG A 314 -3.10 -9.32 -3.18
CA ARG A 314 -1.73 -9.16 -2.72
C ARG A 314 -1.73 -9.07 -1.21
N LEU A 315 -0.91 -9.90 -0.59
CA LEU A 315 -0.74 -10.07 0.83
C LEU A 315 0.69 -9.71 1.22
N GLY A 316 0.82 -9.06 2.37
CA GLY A 316 2.07 -8.69 3.00
C GLY A 316 2.23 -9.40 4.32
N THR A 317 3.48 -9.52 4.76
CA THR A 317 3.86 -10.13 6.03
C THR A 317 4.71 -9.17 6.85
N ILE A 318 4.43 -9.09 8.15
CA ILE A 318 5.22 -8.32 9.12
C ILE A 318 5.62 -9.26 10.25
N GLU A 319 6.92 -9.49 10.39
CA GLU A 319 7.50 -10.19 11.54
C GLU A 319 7.54 -9.25 12.75
N THR A 320 6.64 -9.47 13.70
CA THR A 320 6.42 -8.53 14.82
C THR A 320 7.57 -8.57 15.83
N GLN A 321 8.22 -9.72 16.00
CA GLN A 321 9.37 -9.88 16.90
C GLN A 321 10.64 -9.14 16.43
N HIS A 322 10.77 -8.90 15.12
CA HIS A 322 11.92 -8.20 14.53
C HIS A 322 11.63 -6.72 14.25
N SER A 323 10.46 -6.23 14.65
CA SER A 323 10.02 -4.85 14.47
C SER A 323 10.03 -4.13 15.82
N PHE A 324 10.60 -2.93 15.87
CA PHE A 324 10.54 -2.09 17.09
C PHE A 324 9.23 -1.28 17.18
N GLY A 325 8.44 -1.31 16.11
CA GLY A 325 7.09 -0.78 16.10
C GLY A 325 6.43 -0.87 14.74
N ILE A 326 5.15 -0.53 14.66
CA ILE A 326 4.37 -0.53 13.43
C ILE A 326 3.61 0.79 13.33
N THR A 327 3.70 1.45 12.17
CA THR A 327 2.85 2.60 11.85
C THR A 327 1.65 2.16 11.02
N PHE A 328 0.46 2.51 11.50
CA PHE A 328 -0.80 2.38 10.78
C PHE A 328 -1.23 3.73 10.23
N PHE A 329 -1.47 3.78 8.92
CA PHE A 329 -1.97 4.96 8.22
C PHE A 329 -3.49 4.90 8.19
N ILE A 330 -4.19 5.62 9.07
CA ILE A 330 -5.66 5.50 9.20
C ILE A 330 -6.37 6.76 8.71
N SER A 331 -7.37 6.59 7.85
CA SER A 331 -8.22 7.67 7.33
C SER A 331 -9.68 7.23 7.39
N SER A 332 -10.52 8.02 8.06
CA SER A 332 -11.97 7.77 8.17
C SER A 332 -12.30 6.36 8.65
N GLY A 333 -11.57 5.85 9.65
CA GLY A 333 -11.73 4.50 10.20
C GLY A 333 -11.20 3.36 9.32
N THR A 334 -10.59 3.67 8.17
CA THR A 334 -9.97 2.67 7.29
C THR A 334 -8.46 2.77 7.32
N ILE A 335 -7.78 1.63 7.44
CA ILE A 335 -6.33 1.57 7.33
C ILE A 335 -5.98 1.64 5.83
N ALA A 336 -5.21 2.65 5.46
CA ALA A 336 -4.75 2.92 4.10
C ALA A 336 -3.44 2.19 3.77
N ALA A 337 -2.57 1.99 4.76
CA ALA A 337 -1.32 1.26 4.66
C ALA A 337 -0.80 0.90 6.06
N ILE A 338 0.12 -0.06 6.10
CA ILE A 338 0.82 -0.51 7.31
C ILE A 338 2.32 -0.48 6.99
N HIS A 339 3.14 -0.04 7.94
CA HIS A 339 4.60 -0.01 7.82
C HIS A 339 5.24 -0.59 9.07
N ALA A 340 6.06 -1.63 8.91
CA ALA A 340 6.87 -2.20 9.98
C ALA A 340 8.18 -1.43 10.12
N HIS A 341 8.49 -0.99 11.33
CA HIS A 341 9.74 -0.32 11.64
C HIS A 341 10.79 -1.32 12.08
N THR A 342 11.87 -1.41 11.29
CA THR A 342 13.03 -2.27 11.54
C THR A 342 14.30 -1.44 11.44
N GLY A 343 15.45 -1.98 11.85
CA GLY A 343 16.73 -1.29 11.69
C GLY A 343 17.05 -0.90 10.24
N GLN A 344 16.52 -1.64 9.25
CA GLN A 344 16.71 -1.37 7.82
C GLN A 344 15.65 -0.41 7.24
N ALA A 345 14.48 -0.31 7.87
CA ALA A 345 13.39 0.55 7.43
C ALA A 345 12.81 1.37 8.60
N PRO A 346 13.60 2.25 9.22
CA PRO A 346 13.22 2.93 10.46
C PRO A 346 12.14 4.00 10.26
N SER A 347 11.93 4.50 9.04
CA SER A 347 10.93 5.54 8.73
C SER A 347 9.80 5.03 7.85
N ALA A 348 8.57 5.41 8.19
CA ALA A 348 7.37 5.10 7.40
C ALA A 348 7.13 6.07 6.24
N TYR A 349 8.03 7.05 6.02
CA TYR A 349 7.85 8.11 5.02
C TYR A 349 7.71 7.59 3.59
N SER A 350 8.51 6.59 3.21
CA SER A 350 8.41 5.98 1.88
C SER A 350 7.04 5.31 1.68
N CYS A 351 6.46 4.73 2.75
CA CYS A 351 5.13 4.14 2.73
C CYS A 351 4.04 5.21 2.54
N PHE A 352 4.12 6.30 3.30
CA PHE A 352 3.26 7.47 3.12
C PHE A 352 3.29 8.03 1.70
N GLN A 353 4.48 8.17 1.11
CA GLN A 353 4.64 8.66 -0.26
C GLN A 353 3.94 7.79 -1.31
N ARG A 354 3.68 6.51 -1.03
CA ARG A 354 2.98 5.59 -1.94
C ARG A 354 1.45 5.69 -1.86
N LEU A 355 0.91 6.36 -0.84
CA LEU A 355 -0.54 6.57 -0.71
C LEU A 355 -1.06 7.48 -1.84
N ASN A 356 -2.34 7.29 -2.19
CA ASN A 356 -2.97 8.19 -3.16
C ASN A 356 -3.05 9.64 -2.60
N PRO A 357 -3.03 10.68 -3.46
CA PRO A 357 -2.98 12.07 -3.01
C PRO A 357 -4.13 12.48 -2.08
N VAL A 358 -5.33 11.93 -2.28
CA VAL A 358 -6.50 12.22 -1.46
C VAL A 358 -6.31 11.68 -0.03
N LYS A 359 -5.86 10.43 0.12
CA LYS A 359 -5.58 9.80 1.41
C LYS A 359 -4.44 10.49 2.13
N LYS A 360 -3.35 10.84 1.43
CA LYS A 360 -2.21 11.58 2.01
C LYS A 360 -2.63 12.82 2.79
N LYS A 361 -3.66 13.52 2.31
CA LYS A 361 -4.16 14.76 2.92
C LYS A 361 -4.84 14.56 4.27
N TRP A 362 -5.42 13.38 4.51
CA TRP A 362 -6.34 13.16 5.64
C TRP A 362 -5.95 11.99 6.55
N VAL A 363 -4.81 11.35 6.28
CA VAL A 363 -4.37 10.17 7.02
C VAL A 363 -3.69 10.53 8.33
N ALA A 364 -4.11 9.90 9.41
CA ALA A 364 -3.41 9.91 10.69
C ALA A 364 -2.33 8.83 10.69
N TRP A 365 -1.17 9.14 11.30
CA TRP A 365 -0.08 8.20 11.48
C TRP A 365 -0.12 7.72 12.92
N ILE A 366 -0.53 6.48 13.14
CA ILE A 366 -0.60 5.90 14.49
C ILE A 366 0.53 4.89 14.61
N PHE A 367 1.57 5.27 15.33
CA PHE A 367 2.69 4.39 15.65
C PHE A 367 2.36 3.55 16.89
N VAL A 368 2.65 2.27 16.83
CA VAL A 368 2.58 1.35 17.97
C VAL A 368 3.99 0.85 18.27
N PRO A 369 4.59 1.24 19.41
CA PRO A 369 5.83 0.64 19.87
C PRO A 369 5.62 -0.85 20.13
N ILE A 370 6.54 -1.68 19.65
CA ILE A 370 6.48 -3.13 19.86
C ILE A 370 7.82 -3.56 20.42
N GLN A 371 7.78 -4.21 21.58
CA GLN A 371 8.93 -4.81 22.22
C GLN A 371 8.61 -6.26 22.55
N GLY A 372 9.34 -7.20 21.95
CA GLY A 372 9.09 -8.64 22.11
C GLY A 372 8.02 -9.23 21.19
N GLY A 373 7.27 -8.40 20.45
CA GLY A 373 6.27 -8.84 19.47
C GLY A 373 4.83 -8.50 19.88
N ILE A 374 3.88 -9.03 19.12
CA ILE A 374 2.44 -8.95 19.41
C ILE A 374 2.00 -10.35 19.83
N ASP A 375 1.28 -10.47 20.94
CA ASP A 375 0.82 -11.76 21.45
C ASP A 375 -0.49 -12.18 20.80
N ARG A 376 -1.41 -11.23 20.63
CA ARG A 376 -2.71 -11.42 19.96
C ARG A 376 -3.13 -10.17 19.22
N PHE A 377 -3.92 -10.34 18.18
CA PHE A 377 -4.61 -9.24 17.52
C PHE A 377 -6.08 -9.61 17.27
N GLY A 378 -6.91 -8.60 17.11
CA GLY A 378 -8.35 -8.76 16.91
C GLY A 378 -8.98 -7.54 16.31
N PHE A 379 -10.30 -7.58 16.13
CA PHE A 379 -11.07 -6.47 15.60
C PHE A 379 -12.23 -6.15 16.52
N ARG A 380 -12.49 -4.85 16.71
CA ARG A 380 -13.71 -4.36 17.34
C ARG A 380 -14.65 -3.85 16.27
N THR A 381 -15.79 -4.50 16.10
CA THR A 381 -16.83 -4.05 15.17
C THR A 381 -17.90 -3.22 15.91
N PRO A 382 -18.45 -2.16 15.29
CA PRO A 382 -19.50 -1.38 15.91
C PRO A 382 -20.82 -2.15 15.90
N LEU A 383 -21.60 -2.03 16.97
CA LEU A 383 -22.97 -2.54 17.01
C LEU A 383 -23.86 -1.66 16.13
N LEU A 384 -24.35 -2.22 15.03
CA LEU A 384 -25.23 -1.53 14.12
C LEU A 384 -26.70 -1.77 14.44
N PRO A 385 -27.57 -0.75 14.31
CA PRO A 385 -29.01 -0.95 14.31
C PRO A 385 -29.42 -1.91 13.18
N PRO A 386 -30.52 -2.67 13.33
CA PRO A 386 -31.04 -3.52 12.27
C PRO A 386 -31.24 -2.76 10.96
N GLY A 387 -30.69 -3.28 9.85
CA GLY A 387 -30.80 -2.67 8.51
C GLY A 387 -29.75 -1.59 8.17
N ALA A 388 -28.92 -1.18 9.13
CA ALA A 388 -27.77 -0.33 8.83
C ALA A 388 -26.62 -1.17 8.25
N SER A 389 -26.01 -0.68 7.18
CA SER A 389 -24.76 -1.23 6.63
C SER A 389 -23.68 -0.17 6.68
N LEU A 390 -22.50 -0.55 7.16
CA LEU A 390 -21.32 0.29 7.10
C LEU A 390 -20.53 -0.02 5.82
N PRO A 391 -19.61 0.88 5.42
CA PRO A 391 -18.52 0.51 4.53
C PRO A 391 -17.81 -0.76 5.04
N GLN A 392 -17.13 -1.48 4.14
CA GLN A 392 -16.56 -2.83 4.38
C GLN A 392 -15.72 -3.01 5.66
N PHE A 393 -15.30 -1.93 6.33
CA PHE A 393 -14.87 -1.96 7.74
C PHE A 393 -14.87 -0.53 8.33
N ALA A 394 -15.61 -0.33 9.43
CA ALA A 394 -15.53 0.90 10.25
C ALA A 394 -15.24 0.58 11.73
N GLY A 395 -14.50 -0.52 11.96
CA GLY A 395 -14.10 -1.02 13.28
C GLY A 395 -12.80 -0.43 13.81
N SER A 396 -12.31 -0.99 14.91
CA SER A 396 -10.95 -0.77 15.43
C SER A 396 -10.12 -2.05 15.37
N LEU A 397 -8.81 -1.92 15.23
CA LEU A 397 -7.86 -3.01 15.39
C LEU A 397 -7.41 -3.07 16.86
N LEU A 398 -7.46 -4.27 17.44
CA LEU A 398 -7.05 -4.57 18.81
C LEU A 398 -5.72 -5.30 18.76
N LEU A 399 -4.76 -4.88 19.58
CA LEU A 399 -3.46 -5.52 19.72
C LEU A 399 -3.23 -5.81 21.20
N GLN A 400 -2.76 -7.00 21.55
CA GLN A 400 -2.33 -7.36 22.90
C GLN A 400 -0.82 -7.64 22.91
N MET A 401 -0.11 -7.05 23.86
CA MET A 401 1.32 -7.19 24.06
C MET A 401 1.60 -7.43 25.54
N THR A 402 2.56 -8.29 25.85
CA THR A 402 2.88 -8.70 27.23
C THR A 402 3.39 -7.53 28.06
N ILE A 403 4.27 -6.69 27.48
CA ILE A 403 4.91 -5.59 28.22
C ILE A 403 4.02 -4.35 28.25
N SER A 404 3.51 -3.93 27.07
CA SER A 404 2.76 -2.69 26.99
C SER A 404 1.28 -2.86 27.35
N GLY A 405 0.69 -4.07 27.26
CA GLY A 405 -0.76 -4.27 27.43
C GLY A 405 -1.56 -3.93 26.16
N GLU A 406 -2.89 -3.89 26.25
CA GLU A 406 -3.78 -3.73 25.08
C GLU A 406 -3.65 -2.35 24.40
N VAL A 407 -3.65 -2.32 23.06
CA VAL A 407 -3.71 -1.11 22.22
C VAL A 407 -4.91 -1.20 21.30
N VAL A 408 -5.68 -0.11 21.21
CA VAL A 408 -6.82 0.02 20.29
C VAL A 408 -6.50 1.05 19.22
N LEU A 409 -6.64 0.66 17.96
CA LEU A 409 -6.36 1.48 16.79
C LEU A 409 -7.61 1.66 15.95
N GLY A 410 -8.24 2.83 16.04
CA GLY A 410 -9.46 3.10 15.30
C GLY A 410 -10.32 4.17 15.96
N PRO A 411 -11.46 4.49 15.36
CA PRO A 411 -12.38 5.48 15.92
C PRO A 411 -12.84 5.06 17.32
N TYR A 412 -13.00 6.02 18.22
CA TYR A 412 -13.49 5.74 19.56
C TYR A 412 -14.90 5.13 19.54
N MET A 413 -15.09 4.03 20.28
CA MET A 413 -16.37 3.32 20.38
C MET A 413 -16.78 3.14 21.84
N HIS A 414 -18.06 3.41 22.11
CA HIS A 414 -18.69 3.13 23.41
C HIS A 414 -19.08 1.66 23.56
N TYR A 415 -19.55 1.06 22.48
CA TYR A 415 -19.99 -0.33 22.44
C TYR A 415 -19.52 -0.98 21.15
N GLY A 416 -19.27 -2.28 21.20
CA GLY A 416 -18.84 -3.04 20.04
C GLY A 416 -18.85 -4.53 20.31
N LYS A 417 -18.31 -5.28 19.36
CA LYS A 417 -17.99 -6.68 19.53
C LYS A 417 -16.53 -6.92 19.18
N ASP A 418 -15.84 -7.58 20.08
CA ASP A 418 -14.44 -7.92 19.93
C ASP A 418 -14.33 -9.34 19.37
N LEU A 419 -13.55 -9.46 18.31
CA LEU A 419 -13.22 -10.72 17.66
C LEU A 419 -11.71 -10.88 17.67
N TRP A 420 -11.20 -11.72 18.56
CA TRP A 420 -9.76 -12.01 18.67
C TRP A 420 -9.38 -13.14 17.72
N MET A 421 -8.31 -12.98 16.95
CA MET A 421 -7.89 -14.00 15.98
C MET A 421 -7.17 -15.18 16.67
N GLU A 422 -7.26 -16.38 16.09
CA GLU A 422 -6.55 -17.58 16.55
C GLU A 422 -5.11 -17.68 16.00
N ASP A 423 -4.77 -16.90 14.97
CA ASP A 423 -3.47 -16.96 14.30
C ASP A 423 -2.31 -16.56 15.19
N ASP A 424 -1.14 -17.12 14.86
CA ASP A 424 0.13 -16.70 15.42
C ASP A 424 0.45 -15.24 15.08
N ALA A 425 0.37 -14.37 16.09
CA ALA A 425 0.62 -12.94 15.98
C ALA A 425 2.12 -12.57 15.81
N THR A 426 3.03 -13.55 15.78
CA THR A 426 4.44 -13.30 15.41
C THR A 426 4.57 -12.87 13.95
N THR A 427 3.64 -13.25 13.08
CA THR A 427 3.56 -12.78 11.70
C THR A 427 2.20 -12.18 11.40
N LEU A 428 2.15 -10.85 11.45
CA LEU A 428 0.95 -10.13 11.05
C LEU A 428 0.81 -10.19 9.52
N MET A 429 -0.20 -10.93 9.05
CA MET A 429 -0.58 -10.97 7.64
C MET A 429 -1.52 -9.80 7.35
N HIS A 430 -1.36 -9.12 6.21
CA HIS A 430 -2.27 -8.04 5.84
C HIS A 430 -2.46 -7.92 4.33
N GLY A 431 -3.60 -7.35 3.90
CA GLY A 431 -3.80 -7.00 2.50
C GLY A 431 -2.84 -5.88 2.03
N ILE A 432 -2.45 -5.85 0.76
CA ILE A 432 -1.71 -4.72 0.18
C ILE A 432 -2.60 -4.04 -0.86
N SER A 433 -2.93 -2.77 -0.63
CA SER A 433 -3.77 -1.99 -1.53
C SER A 433 -3.34 -0.52 -1.54
N ARG A 434 -3.13 0.05 -2.73
CA ARG A 434 -2.88 1.50 -2.87
C ARG A 434 -4.16 2.34 -2.92
N MET A 435 -5.22 1.75 -3.46
CA MET A 435 -6.47 2.46 -3.76
C MET A 435 -7.59 2.12 -2.77
N GLY A 436 -7.51 0.95 -2.14
CA GLY A 436 -8.49 0.46 -1.16
C GLY A 436 -7.97 0.53 0.27
N ALA A 437 -8.80 0.07 1.20
CA ALA A 437 -8.39 -0.20 2.56
C ALA A 437 -7.53 -1.48 2.63
N VAL A 438 -6.76 -1.60 3.70
CA VAL A 438 -5.86 -2.70 4.03
C VAL A 438 -6.21 -3.16 5.43
N TYR A 439 -6.33 -4.45 5.68
CA TYR A 439 -6.56 -4.96 7.04
C TYR A 439 -5.60 -6.11 7.33
N PRO A 440 -5.20 -6.28 8.60
CA PRO A 440 -4.69 -7.56 9.05
C PRO A 440 -5.68 -8.67 8.74
N LEU A 441 -5.15 -9.86 8.48
CA LEU A 441 -5.91 -11.04 8.12
C LEU A 441 -5.66 -12.09 9.19
N GLY A 442 -6.71 -12.80 9.58
CA GLY A 442 -6.61 -13.92 10.50
C GLY A 442 -7.84 -14.83 10.37
N THR A 443 -8.02 -15.71 11.32
CA THR A 443 -9.09 -16.69 11.46
C THR A 443 -9.80 -16.39 12.76
N ALA A 444 -11.12 -16.31 12.67
CA ALA A 444 -11.99 -16.12 13.80
C ALA A 444 -12.15 -17.44 14.58
N PRO A 445 -12.13 -17.40 15.92
CA PRO A 445 -12.50 -18.53 16.75
C PRO A 445 -13.95 -18.89 16.47
N ARG A 446 -14.26 -20.19 16.53
CA ARG A 446 -15.60 -20.71 16.29
C ARG A 446 -16.08 -21.55 17.46
N ASN A 447 -17.33 -21.35 17.84
CA ASN A 447 -17.99 -22.16 18.86
C ASN A 447 -18.33 -23.57 18.34
N GLU A 448 -18.89 -24.43 19.20
CA GLU A 448 -19.29 -25.81 18.84
C GLU A 448 -20.32 -25.87 17.69
N GLU A 449 -21.07 -24.80 17.48
CA GLU A 449 -22.08 -24.65 16.43
C GLU A 449 -21.47 -24.13 15.11
N GLY A 450 -20.18 -23.77 15.11
CA GLY A 450 -19.44 -23.27 13.97
C GLY A 450 -19.59 -21.78 13.69
N GLU A 451 -20.20 -21.02 14.61
CA GLU A 451 -20.36 -19.56 14.56
C GLU A 451 -19.14 -18.83 15.11
N GLU A 452 -18.84 -17.64 14.58
CA GLU A 452 -17.71 -16.82 15.07
C GLU A 452 -17.94 -16.40 16.53
N GLU A 453 -16.95 -16.64 17.39
CA GLU A 453 -17.03 -16.32 18.81
C GLU A 453 -16.67 -14.84 19.04
N GLU A 454 -17.70 -14.00 19.16
CA GLU A 454 -17.59 -12.57 19.43
C GLU A 454 -17.85 -12.24 20.91
N VAL A 455 -17.01 -11.38 21.49
CA VAL A 455 -17.18 -10.90 22.86
C VAL A 455 -17.82 -9.52 22.86
N PHE A 456 -18.93 -9.33 23.57
CA PHE A 456 -19.53 -8.01 23.71
C PHE A 456 -18.60 -7.07 24.45
N TYR A 457 -18.32 -5.92 23.84
CA TYR A 457 -17.49 -4.88 24.42
C TYR A 457 -18.35 -3.68 24.84
N GLN A 458 -18.15 -3.26 26.08
CA GLN A 458 -18.60 -1.98 26.59
C GLN A 458 -17.39 -1.21 27.11
N ASN A 459 -17.21 0.01 26.58
CA ASN A 459 -16.13 0.86 27.03
C ASN A 459 -16.37 1.26 28.49
N PRO A 460 -15.45 0.95 29.42
CA PRO A 460 -15.61 1.32 30.82
C PRO A 460 -15.59 2.84 31.02
N MET A 461 -15.10 3.58 30.02
CA MET A 461 -14.99 5.03 30.04
C MET A 461 -16.11 5.64 29.22
N ASN A 462 -17.02 6.36 29.87
CA ASN A 462 -18.09 7.09 29.20
C ASN A 462 -17.61 8.47 28.72
N LEU A 463 -16.53 8.51 27.94
CA LEU A 463 -15.95 9.75 27.42
C LEU A 463 -16.66 10.17 26.13
N SER A 464 -16.86 11.48 25.95
CA SER A 464 -17.41 12.03 24.71
C SER A 464 -16.28 12.51 23.79
N PRO A 465 -16.17 11.98 22.55
CA PRO A 465 -15.19 12.45 21.59
C PRO A 465 -15.29 13.97 21.33
N PRO A 466 -14.19 14.72 21.37
CA PRO A 466 -14.21 16.17 21.19
C PRO A 466 -14.40 16.63 19.73
N PHE A 467 -14.30 15.72 18.77
CA PHE A 467 -14.50 15.94 17.34
C PHE A 467 -14.99 14.67 16.64
N GLU A 468 -15.56 14.83 15.44
CA GLU A 468 -15.98 13.73 14.60
C GLU A 468 -14.77 12.88 14.16
N HIS A 469 -14.95 11.56 14.11
CA HIS A 469 -13.89 10.60 13.76
C HIS A 469 -12.63 10.67 14.65
N ALA A 470 -12.80 11.03 15.92
CA ALA A 470 -11.70 11.09 16.86
C ALA A 470 -11.06 9.71 17.11
N TYR A 471 -9.73 9.70 17.09
CA TYR A 471 -8.93 8.62 17.67
C TYR A 471 -8.63 8.97 19.13
N PHE A 472 -8.50 7.93 19.95
CA PHE A 472 -8.19 8.06 21.36
C PHE A 472 -7.01 7.17 21.72
N SER A 473 -6.11 7.70 22.52
CA SER A 473 -4.97 6.97 23.10
C SER A 473 -4.72 7.51 24.51
N HIS A 474 -4.20 6.67 25.40
CA HIS A 474 -3.83 7.08 26.75
C HIS A 474 -2.55 6.38 27.22
N ALA A 475 -1.88 6.98 28.19
CA ALA A 475 -0.72 6.42 28.87
C ALA A 475 -0.79 6.76 30.35
N GLU A 476 -0.38 5.81 31.19
CA GLU A 476 -0.13 6.09 32.61
C GLU A 476 1.21 6.82 32.73
N LEU A 477 1.24 7.87 33.53
CA LEU A 477 2.43 8.62 33.89
C LEU A 477 2.67 8.40 35.38
N ASP A 478 3.47 7.40 35.72
CA ASP A 478 3.79 7.00 37.09
C ASP A 478 5.32 7.01 37.32
N ASP A 479 5.77 6.49 38.46
CA ASP A 479 7.19 6.43 38.83
C ASP A 479 8.03 5.49 37.93
N GLU A 480 7.36 4.66 37.12
CA GLU A 480 8.01 3.77 36.16
C GLU A 480 8.33 4.47 34.84
N VAL A 481 7.87 5.70 34.61
CA VAL A 481 8.25 6.48 33.42
C VAL A 481 9.76 6.73 33.43
N SER A 482 10.44 6.31 32.37
CA SER A 482 11.88 6.48 32.17
C SER A 482 12.22 7.56 31.15
N SER A 483 11.35 7.76 30.15
CA SER A 483 11.55 8.76 29.11
C SER A 483 10.25 9.24 28.50
N VAL A 484 10.21 10.49 28.04
CA VAL A 484 9.15 11.01 27.17
C VAL A 484 9.77 11.59 25.90
N GLU A 485 9.40 11.05 24.75
CA GLU A 485 9.76 11.59 23.44
C GLU A 485 8.61 12.44 22.90
N VAL A 486 8.89 13.69 22.53
CA VAL A 486 7.90 14.64 22.02
C VAL A 486 8.16 14.92 20.53
N TYR A 487 7.20 14.51 19.69
CA TYR A 487 7.25 14.67 18.24
C TYR A 487 6.59 15.98 17.85
N HIS A 488 7.35 16.90 17.27
CA HIS A 488 6.88 18.25 16.95
C HIS A 488 7.06 18.63 15.47
N ASP A 489 6.07 19.37 14.96
CA ASP A 489 6.12 20.00 13.65
C ASP A 489 6.88 21.33 13.76
N ARG A 490 8.08 21.39 13.17
CA ARG A 490 8.93 22.60 13.25
C ARG A 490 8.29 23.84 12.62
N ALA A 491 7.53 23.67 11.54
CA ALA A 491 6.94 24.79 10.82
C ALA A 491 5.74 25.36 11.59
N LEU A 492 4.90 24.48 12.14
CA LEU A 492 3.70 24.87 12.87
C LEU A 492 3.97 25.14 14.36
N ARG A 493 5.12 24.71 14.89
CA ARG A 493 5.48 24.78 16.33
C ARG A 493 4.42 24.16 17.23
N ILE A 494 3.92 22.98 16.83
CA ILE A 494 2.94 22.20 17.55
C ILE A 494 3.47 20.78 17.83
N CYS A 495 3.00 20.18 18.91
CA CYS A 495 3.21 18.77 19.20
C CYS A 495 2.20 17.92 18.42
N ARG A 496 2.68 16.90 17.72
CA ARG A 496 1.86 15.94 16.98
C ARG A 496 1.55 14.69 17.80
N GLY A 497 2.50 14.24 18.63
CA GLY A 497 2.35 13.07 19.47
C GLY A 497 3.52 12.90 20.43
N VAL A 498 3.37 11.96 21.34
CA VAL A 498 4.41 11.62 22.33
C VAL A 498 4.56 10.11 22.47
N ILE A 499 5.77 9.66 22.81
CA ILE A 499 6.03 8.28 23.23
C ILE A 499 6.49 8.31 24.68
N VAL A 500 5.75 7.62 25.55
CA VAL A 500 6.10 7.42 26.95
C VAL A 500 6.80 6.06 27.06
N GLY A 501 8.05 6.06 27.52
CA GLY A 501 8.83 4.87 27.80
C GLY A 501 8.86 4.57 29.29
N TYR A 502 8.83 3.28 29.64
CA TYR A 502 8.79 2.79 31.00
C TYR A 502 10.05 1.98 31.35
N ARG A 503 10.39 1.88 32.64
CA ARG A 503 11.57 1.14 33.15
C ARG A 503 11.52 -0.35 32.82
N ASN A 504 10.33 -0.92 32.72
CA ASN A 504 10.14 -2.32 32.31
C ASN A 504 10.45 -2.57 30.81
N GLY A 505 10.84 -1.52 30.07
CA GLY A 505 11.10 -1.55 28.63
C GLY A 505 9.90 -1.18 27.77
N GLY A 506 8.69 -1.24 28.33
CA GLY A 506 7.45 -0.95 27.63
C GLY A 506 7.38 0.49 27.13
N ALA A 507 6.49 0.72 26.17
CA ALA A 507 6.21 2.06 25.70
C ALA A 507 4.77 2.23 25.20
N ARG A 508 4.25 3.45 25.32
CA ARG A 508 2.95 3.88 24.81
C ARG A 508 3.11 5.11 23.95
N ALA A 509 2.64 5.03 22.70
CA ALA A 509 2.58 6.17 21.79
C ALA A 509 1.19 6.80 21.82
N LEU A 510 1.13 8.13 21.87
CA LEU A 510 -0.07 8.95 21.90
C LEU A 510 -0.07 9.95 20.75
N GLY A 511 -1.23 10.21 20.17
CA GLY A 511 -1.34 11.13 19.04
C GLY A 511 -0.66 10.60 17.76
N GLN A 512 -0.07 11.51 16.98
CA GLN A 512 0.61 11.21 15.72
C GLN A 512 2.15 11.24 15.88
N CYS A 513 2.75 10.10 16.23
CA CYS A 513 4.21 9.96 16.27
C CYS A 513 4.75 9.54 14.90
N ARG A 514 5.30 10.49 14.12
CA ARG A 514 5.83 10.21 12.77
C ARG A 514 7.33 9.91 12.80
N ILE A 515 7.66 8.65 13.10
CA ILE A 515 9.03 8.17 13.25
C ILE A 515 9.88 8.47 12.00
N GLY A 516 11.02 9.12 12.20
CA GLY A 516 11.95 9.51 11.15
C GLY A 516 11.44 10.63 10.22
N VAL A 517 10.39 11.36 10.62
CA VAL A 517 9.82 12.49 9.86
C VAL A 517 9.76 13.74 10.70
N ASP A 518 9.06 13.68 11.84
CA ASP A 518 8.94 14.83 12.74
C ASP A 518 10.21 14.99 13.58
N ALA A 519 10.48 16.21 14.03
CA ALA A 519 11.57 16.45 14.95
C ALA A 519 11.20 15.95 16.35
N VAL A 520 12.19 15.41 17.06
CA VAL A 520 11.98 14.76 18.36
C VAL A 520 12.77 15.51 19.43
N GLN A 521 12.12 15.77 20.55
CA GLN A 521 12.75 16.20 21.80
C GLN A 521 12.59 15.08 22.83
N VAL A 522 13.68 14.65 23.45
CA VAL A 522 13.67 13.57 24.46
C VAL A 522 13.86 14.18 25.85
N TYR A 523 13.06 13.72 26.79
CA TYR A 523 13.15 14.06 28.21
C TYR A 523 13.39 12.79 29.00
N ASP A 524 14.56 12.70 29.63
CA ASP A 524 14.91 11.57 30.48
C ASP A 524 14.41 11.80 31.91
N TRP A 525 13.83 10.76 32.51
CA TRP A 525 13.34 10.75 33.89
C TRP A 525 12.48 11.97 34.27
N PRO A 526 11.44 12.32 33.47
CA PRO A 526 10.58 13.43 33.81
C PRO A 526 9.76 13.11 35.08
N ALA A 527 9.55 14.11 35.92
CA ALA A 527 8.64 14.07 37.07
C ALA A 527 7.38 14.92 36.84
N CYS A 528 7.39 15.75 35.79
CA CYS A 528 6.29 16.61 35.41
C CYS A 528 6.10 16.63 33.89
N PHE A 529 4.84 16.57 33.46
CA PHE A 529 4.41 16.78 32.08
C PHE A 529 3.54 18.02 32.00
N CYS A 530 3.94 18.99 31.17
CA CYS A 530 3.23 20.23 30.96
C CYS A 530 2.72 20.35 29.52
N PHE A 531 1.54 20.93 29.35
CA PHE A 531 1.03 21.27 28.04
C PHE A 531 0.32 22.62 28.00
N ASN A 532 0.34 23.25 26.83
CA ASN A 532 -0.41 24.46 26.55
C ASN A 532 -1.30 24.24 25.33
N LYS A 533 -2.58 24.59 25.45
CA LYS A 533 -3.54 24.50 24.34
C LYS A 533 -3.27 25.62 23.35
N THR A 534 -3.04 25.27 22.10
CA THR A 534 -2.78 26.24 21.03
C THR A 534 -3.68 25.97 19.84
N LYS A 535 -3.72 26.91 18.92
CA LYS A 535 -4.31 26.72 17.60
C LYS A 535 -3.28 26.99 16.52
N TYR A 536 -3.49 26.43 15.34
CA TYR A 536 -2.72 26.76 14.17
C TYR A 536 -3.64 26.93 12.95
N LEU A 537 -3.20 27.74 11.99
CA LEU A 537 -3.91 27.92 10.74
C LEU A 537 -3.55 26.80 9.77
N ARG A 538 -4.55 26.09 9.27
CA ARG A 538 -4.33 25.07 8.25
C ARG A 538 -3.73 25.69 7.00
N GLN A 539 -2.65 25.10 6.51
CA GLN A 539 -1.91 25.63 5.36
C GLN A 539 -2.82 25.77 4.13
N GLY A 540 -2.84 26.97 3.54
CA GLY A 540 -3.64 27.27 2.34
C GLY A 540 -5.14 27.43 2.60
N THR A 541 -5.60 27.50 3.86
CA THR A 541 -7.01 27.78 4.19
C THR A 541 -7.12 28.82 5.32
N ARG A 542 -8.35 29.25 5.62
CA ARG A 542 -8.67 30.13 6.75
C ARG A 542 -9.15 29.38 7.99
N VAL A 543 -8.88 28.07 8.06
CA VAL A 543 -9.47 27.20 9.07
C VAL A 543 -8.46 26.99 10.20
N GLU A 544 -8.84 27.37 11.41
CA GLU A 544 -8.06 27.08 12.62
C GLU A 544 -8.28 25.63 13.07
N ARG A 545 -7.23 25.06 13.67
CA ARG A 545 -7.18 23.68 14.15
C ARG A 545 -6.60 23.66 15.56
N ASP A 546 -7.24 22.90 16.45
CA ASP A 546 -6.79 22.72 17.82
C ASP A 546 -5.51 21.86 17.87
N SER A 547 -4.56 22.26 18.72
CA SER A 547 -3.35 21.51 18.96
C SER A 547 -2.78 21.83 20.34
N VAL A 548 -1.60 21.27 20.65
CA VAL A 548 -0.93 21.44 21.93
C VAL A 548 0.56 21.68 21.77
N ARG A 549 1.15 22.39 22.73
CA ARG A 549 2.60 22.37 22.99
C ARG A 549 2.85 21.53 24.22
N VAL A 550 3.98 20.85 24.26
CA VAL A 550 4.34 19.92 25.34
C VAL A 550 5.77 20.17 25.77
N GLU A 551 5.98 20.23 27.08
CA GLU A 551 7.28 20.27 27.74
C GLU A 551 7.27 19.30 28.92
N CYS A 552 8.42 18.73 29.26
CA CYS A 552 8.56 17.87 30.43
C CYS A 552 9.76 18.32 31.26
N HIS A 553 9.69 18.10 32.57
CA HIS A 553 10.70 18.56 33.52
C HIS A 553 10.99 17.49 34.56
N GLY A 554 12.23 17.46 35.06
CA GLY A 554 12.64 16.55 36.13
C GLY A 554 12.21 17.00 37.54
N ASP A 555 11.72 18.24 37.68
CA ASP A 555 11.17 18.74 38.94
C ASP A 555 9.64 18.56 38.96
N GLY A 556 9.13 17.92 40.02
CA GLY A 556 7.71 17.75 40.27
C GLY A 556 7.01 19.06 40.68
N HIS A 557 7.73 20.09 41.12
CA HIS A 557 7.13 21.38 41.49
C HIS A 557 7.31 22.45 40.40
N HIS A 558 7.28 22.03 39.15
CA HIS A 558 7.44 22.93 38.02
C HIS A 558 6.17 23.75 37.73
N GLY A 559 6.36 25.02 37.39
CA GLY A 559 5.31 25.91 36.92
C GLY A 559 5.85 26.87 35.85
N HIS A 560 5.04 27.17 34.84
CA HIS A 560 5.41 28.16 33.85
C HIS A 560 5.04 29.57 34.32
N ALA A 561 5.88 30.55 33.97
CA ALA A 561 5.56 31.96 34.14
C ALA A 561 4.53 32.47 33.13
N GLU A 562 4.38 31.79 31.98
CA GLU A 562 3.39 32.10 30.96
C GLU A 562 2.03 31.50 31.30
N ASP A 563 0.96 32.27 31.07
CA ASP A 563 -0.41 31.79 31.23
C ASP A 563 -0.79 30.69 30.22
N GLY A 564 -1.70 29.80 30.61
CA GLY A 564 -2.29 28.77 29.72
C GLY A 564 -1.59 27.41 29.73
N TRP A 565 -0.48 27.27 30.43
CA TRP A 565 0.15 25.98 30.68
C TRP A 565 -0.58 25.22 31.79
N THR A 566 -0.82 23.93 31.55
CA THR A 566 -1.26 22.96 32.55
C THR A 566 -0.10 22.03 32.84
N CYS A 567 0.36 21.99 34.09
CA CYS A 567 1.41 21.09 34.53
C CYS A 567 0.85 20.01 35.44
N CYS A 568 1.24 18.77 35.17
CA CYS A 568 0.82 17.63 35.97
C CYS A 568 2.03 16.83 36.43
N THR A 569 2.02 16.55 37.73
CA THR A 569 2.98 15.69 38.40
C THR A 569 2.57 14.24 38.25
N PHE A 570 3.53 13.34 38.33
CA PHE A 570 3.24 11.91 38.38
C PHE A 570 2.84 11.56 39.84
N PRO A 571 1.89 10.62 40.08
CA PRO A 571 1.18 9.82 39.10
C PRO A 571 -0.05 10.51 38.49
N SER A 572 -0.24 10.36 37.19
CA SER A 572 -1.45 10.80 36.47
C SER A 572 -1.69 9.98 35.21
N ARG A 573 -2.89 10.05 34.64
CA ARG A 573 -3.17 9.46 33.33
C ARG A 573 -3.28 10.52 32.26
N LEU A 574 -2.46 10.42 31.23
CA LEU A 574 -2.50 11.29 30.06
C LEU A 574 -3.48 10.74 29.03
N GLU A 575 -4.47 11.55 28.66
CA GLU A 575 -5.48 11.23 27.67
C GLU A 575 -5.27 12.09 26.42
N TRP A 576 -5.28 11.46 25.25
CA TRP A 576 -4.98 12.11 23.99
C TRP A 576 -6.04 11.79 22.94
N TRP A 577 -6.79 12.82 22.57
CA TRP A 577 -7.71 12.80 21.45
C TRP A 577 -7.04 13.40 20.23
N PHE A 578 -7.14 12.76 19.07
CA PHE A 578 -6.56 13.31 17.84
C PHE A 578 -7.29 12.91 16.55
N THR A 579 -7.11 13.73 15.52
CA THR A 579 -7.36 13.38 14.11
C THR A 579 -6.05 13.51 13.32
N SER A 580 -6.10 13.50 11.99
CA SER A 580 -4.95 13.85 11.16
C SER A 580 -4.56 15.33 11.27
N GLU A 581 -5.47 16.21 11.68
CA GLU A 581 -5.25 17.67 11.74
C GLU A 581 -5.33 18.26 13.15
N GLU A 582 -5.98 17.60 14.11
CA GLU A 582 -6.26 18.21 15.43
C GLU A 582 -5.81 17.32 16.59
N SER A 583 -5.53 17.93 17.73
CA SER A 583 -5.24 17.22 18.97
C SER A 583 -5.75 17.98 20.19
N ARG A 584 -6.29 17.23 21.16
CA ARG A 584 -6.66 17.72 22.48
C ARG A 584 -6.19 16.73 23.53
N ILE A 585 -5.62 17.25 24.61
CA ILE A 585 -5.11 16.43 25.69
C ILE A 585 -5.70 16.87 27.02
N SER A 586 -5.82 15.91 27.93
CA SER A 586 -6.30 16.10 29.29
C SER A 586 -5.58 15.13 30.24
N PHE A 587 -5.63 15.44 31.52
CA PHE A 587 -5.18 14.54 32.56
C PHE A 587 -6.34 14.09 33.43
N THR A 588 -6.26 12.84 33.85
CA THR A 588 -7.10 12.29 34.91
C THR A 588 -6.19 11.97 36.10
N PRO A 589 -6.46 12.48 37.32
CA PRO A 589 -5.68 12.14 38.50
C PRO A 589 -5.64 10.62 38.70
N GLY A 590 -4.47 10.07 39.05
CA GLY A 590 -4.30 8.63 39.27
C GLY A 590 -5.33 8.10 40.27
N ARG A 591 -6.17 7.16 39.86
CA ARG A 591 -7.06 6.43 40.78
C ARG A 591 -6.22 5.39 41.51
N GLU A 592 -6.15 5.45 42.84
CA GLU A 592 -5.84 4.25 43.63
C GLU A 592 -6.90 3.19 43.29
N GLY A 593 -6.51 2.08 42.64
CA GLY A 593 -7.36 0.88 42.54
C GLY A 593 -7.69 0.32 41.15
N CYS A 594 -7.04 0.74 40.06
CA CYS A 594 -7.10 -0.01 38.79
C CYS A 594 -5.71 -0.51 38.40
N ARG A 595 -5.33 -1.67 38.94
CA ARG A 595 -4.24 -2.51 38.45
C ARG A 595 -4.83 -3.77 37.82
#